data_AF-G9KQM7-F1
#
_entry.id   AF-G9KQM7-F1
#
_cell.length_a   1.000
_cell.length_b   1.000
_cell.length_c   1.000
_cell.angle_alpha   90.00
_cell.angle_beta   90.00
_cell.angle_gamma   90.00
#
_symmetry.space_group_name_H-M   'P 1'
#
loop_
_entity.id
_entity.type
_entity.pdbx_description
1 polymer ?
#
loop_
_entity_poly.entity_id
_entity_poly.type
_entity_poly.pdbx_seq_one_letter_code
_entity_poly.pdbx_strand_id
1 'polypeptide(L)'
;LANNTHQHVFDDLSVSVSLSWVGDGTGIILVLTTFHVPLVIMTFGQSKLYRSEDYGKNFKDITNLINNTFIRTEFGMAIGPENSGKVILTAEVSGGSHGGRIFRSSDFAKNFVQTNLPFHPLTQMMYSPQNSDYLLALSTENGLWVSKDFGGKWEEIHKAVCLAKWGSENTIFFTTYANGSCTDLGALELWRTSDLGKSFKTIGVKIYSFGLGGRFLFASVMADKDTTRRIHVSTDQGDTWSMAQLPSVGQEQFYSILAANDDMVFMHVDEPGDTGFGTIFTSDDRGIVYSKSLDRHLYTTTGGETDFTNVTSLRGVYITSVLSEDNSIQTMITFDQGGRWKHLRKPENSECDATAKNKNECSLHIHASYSISQKLNVPMAPLSEPKAVGIVIAHGSVGDAISVMVPDVYISDDGGYSWTKMLEGPHYYTILDSGGIIVAIEHSSHPINVIKFSTDEGQCWQTYMFTREPIYFTGLASEPGARSMNISIWGFTESFLTRQWVSYTIDFKDVLERNCEEKDYTIWLAHSADPG
;
A
#
# COMPACT_ATOMS: atom_id res chain seq x y z
N LEU A 1 -31.54 2.25 -1.65
CA LEU A 1 -30.45 2.14 -2.65
C LEU A 1 -30.73 2.91 -3.95
N ALA A 2 -31.83 2.68 -4.68
CA ALA A 2 -32.05 3.32 -6.00
C ALA A 2 -31.91 4.86 -6.03
N ASN A 3 -32.46 5.57 -5.03
CA ASN A 3 -32.34 7.03 -4.93
C ASN A 3 -30.96 7.52 -4.43
N ASN A 4 -30.08 6.60 -4.01
CA ASN A 4 -28.75 6.88 -3.48
C ASN A 4 -27.62 6.37 -4.39
N THR A 5 -27.95 5.98 -5.62
CA THR A 5 -26.98 5.59 -6.64
C THR A 5 -26.73 6.78 -7.56
N HIS A 6 -25.51 7.31 -7.51
CA HIS A 6 -25.12 8.52 -8.23
C HIS A 6 -24.14 8.14 -9.33
N GLN A 7 -24.48 8.47 -10.58
CA GLN A 7 -23.64 8.19 -11.74
C GLN A 7 -22.87 9.45 -12.15
N HIS A 8 -21.57 9.31 -12.41
CA HIS A 8 -20.77 10.34 -13.06
C HIS A 8 -20.01 9.74 -14.24
N VAL A 9 -20.22 10.30 -15.44
CA VAL A 9 -19.51 9.93 -16.68
C VAL A 9 -18.41 10.95 -16.93
N PHE A 10 -17.19 10.48 -17.18
CA PHE A 10 -16.04 11.31 -17.47
C PHE A 10 -15.86 11.40 -18.99
N ASP A 11 -16.01 12.61 -19.53
CA ASP A 11 -15.78 12.91 -20.94
C ASP A 11 -14.28 12.99 -21.24
N ASP A 12 -13.58 11.86 -21.17
CA ASP A 12 -12.13 11.74 -21.38
C ASP A 12 -11.76 10.49 -22.19
N LEU A 13 -10.74 10.62 -23.03
CA LEU A 13 -10.17 9.56 -23.87
C LEU A 13 -8.94 8.91 -23.23
N SER A 14 -8.53 9.37 -22.05
CA SER A 14 -7.34 8.91 -21.35
C SER A 14 -7.44 7.43 -20.95
N VAL A 15 -6.36 6.68 -21.20
CA VAL A 15 -6.25 5.26 -20.81
C VAL A 15 -5.89 5.11 -19.32
N SER A 16 -5.29 6.15 -18.73
CA SER A 16 -4.84 6.13 -17.33
C SER A 16 -5.68 7.07 -16.45
N VAL A 17 -5.98 6.58 -15.25
CA VAL A 17 -6.70 7.32 -14.20
C VAL A 17 -5.94 7.14 -12.89
N SER A 18 -5.61 8.24 -12.22
CA SER A 18 -5.08 8.26 -10.86
C SER A 18 -6.13 8.87 -9.94
N LEU A 19 -6.46 8.17 -8.85
CA LEU A 19 -7.42 8.62 -7.85
C LEU A 19 -6.70 8.88 -6.52
N SER A 20 -7.04 9.98 -5.85
CA SER A 20 -6.51 10.27 -4.52
C SER A 20 -7.56 10.93 -3.63
N TRP A 21 -7.71 10.40 -2.41
CA TRP A 21 -8.49 11.03 -1.35
C TRP A 21 -7.69 12.16 -0.71
N VAL A 22 -8.35 13.25 -0.32
CA VAL A 22 -7.71 14.41 0.32
C VAL A 22 -8.34 14.69 1.68
N GLY A 23 -7.74 14.13 2.73
CA GLY A 23 -8.23 14.18 4.11
C GLY A 23 -9.27 13.10 4.44
N ASP A 24 -9.40 12.80 5.74
CA ASP A 24 -10.38 11.91 6.37
C ASP A 24 -11.65 12.68 6.75
N GLY A 25 -12.82 12.14 6.39
CA GLY A 25 -14.13 12.72 6.65
C GLY A 25 -14.49 13.93 5.76
N THR A 26 -13.70 14.21 4.72
CA THR A 26 -13.91 15.37 3.84
C THR A 26 -14.78 15.04 2.64
N GLY A 27 -14.83 13.77 2.22
CA GLY A 27 -15.45 13.35 0.97
C GLY A 27 -14.72 13.84 -0.29
N ILE A 28 -13.51 14.39 -0.17
CA ILE A 28 -12.79 15.00 -1.29
C ILE A 28 -11.97 13.96 -2.04
N ILE A 29 -12.27 13.82 -3.34
CA ILE A 29 -11.56 12.93 -4.27
C ILE A 29 -11.02 13.74 -5.43
N LEU A 30 -9.75 13.52 -5.76
CA LEU A 30 -9.13 14.00 -6.99
C LEU A 30 -8.96 12.86 -7.98
N VAL A 31 -9.29 13.14 -9.23
CA VAL A 31 -9.13 12.21 -10.35
C VAL A 31 -8.28 12.91 -11.40
N LEU A 32 -7.07 12.39 -11.62
CA LEU A 32 -6.14 12.89 -12.62
C LEU A 32 -6.08 11.89 -13.78
N THR A 33 -6.32 12.38 -14.99
CA THR A 33 -6.17 11.61 -16.21
C THR A 33 -5.09 12.24 -17.06
N THR A 34 -4.31 11.40 -17.74
CA THR A 34 -3.26 11.89 -18.65
C THR A 34 -3.28 11.11 -19.95
N PHE A 35 -3.10 11.86 -21.04
CA PHE A 35 -3.07 11.33 -22.40
C PHE A 35 -1.87 11.89 -23.15
N HIS A 36 -1.09 10.98 -23.75
CA HIS A 36 0.04 11.31 -24.61
C HIS A 36 -0.30 11.04 -26.07
N VAL A 37 -0.10 12.03 -26.94
CA VAL A 37 -0.13 11.82 -28.39
C VAL A 37 1.29 11.65 -28.90
N PRO A 38 1.69 10.46 -29.39
CA PRO A 38 2.99 10.29 -30.02
C PRO A 38 2.98 10.94 -31.41
N LEU A 39 3.58 12.13 -31.52
CA LEU A 39 3.89 12.78 -32.79
C LEU A 39 5.40 12.92 -32.96
N VAL A 40 5.88 12.67 -34.17
CA VAL A 40 7.32 12.56 -34.55
C VAL A 40 8.12 13.87 -34.31
N ILE A 41 7.46 15.00 -34.02
CA ILE A 41 8.10 16.34 -33.99
C ILE A 41 7.81 17.14 -32.70
N MET A 42 6.69 16.89 -31.99
CA MET A 42 6.39 17.52 -30.70
C MET A 42 5.50 16.60 -29.84
N THR A 43 5.80 16.49 -28.55
CA THR A 43 4.93 15.86 -27.56
C THR A 43 3.82 16.84 -27.17
N PHE A 44 2.57 16.53 -27.55
CA PHE A 44 1.40 17.16 -26.96
C PHE A 44 0.78 16.17 -25.97
N GLY A 45 1.00 16.45 -24.68
CA GLY A 45 0.31 15.80 -23.59
C GLY A 45 -0.88 16.65 -23.14
N GLN A 46 -2.02 16.02 -22.85
CA GLN A 46 -3.11 16.67 -22.13
C GLN A 46 -3.37 15.94 -20.82
N SER A 47 -3.64 16.71 -19.78
CA SER A 47 -4.11 16.19 -18.49
C SER A 47 -5.46 16.80 -18.16
N LYS A 48 -6.37 16.01 -17.60
CA LYS A 48 -7.57 16.55 -16.96
C LYS A 48 -7.56 16.24 -15.48
N LEU A 49 -8.08 17.18 -14.69
CA LEU A 49 -8.18 17.07 -13.24
C LEU A 49 -9.63 17.30 -12.85
N TYR A 50 -10.21 16.31 -12.20
CA TYR A 50 -11.56 16.39 -11.65
C TYR A 50 -11.51 16.35 -10.12
N ARG A 51 -12.46 17.05 -9.49
CA ARG A 51 -12.61 17.11 -8.04
C ARG A 51 -14.05 16.80 -7.64
N SER A 52 -14.22 15.86 -6.71
CA SER A 52 -15.46 15.64 -5.95
C SER A 52 -15.28 16.17 -4.52
N GLU A 53 -16.39 16.52 -3.88
CA GLU A 53 -16.47 16.88 -2.45
C GLU A 53 -17.61 16.15 -1.73
N ASP A 54 -18.11 15.08 -2.35
CA ASP A 54 -19.28 14.33 -1.92
C ASP A 54 -19.07 12.81 -2.07
N TYR A 55 -17.85 12.35 -1.78
CA TYR A 55 -17.44 10.93 -1.83
C TYR A 55 -17.51 10.32 -3.24
N GLY A 56 -17.35 11.14 -4.28
CA GLY A 56 -17.37 10.70 -5.67
C GLY A 56 -18.78 10.59 -6.27
N LYS A 57 -19.80 11.16 -5.64
CA LYS A 57 -21.15 11.21 -6.22
C LYS A 57 -21.19 12.15 -7.44
N ASN A 58 -20.52 13.29 -7.35
CA ASN A 58 -20.38 14.24 -8.45
C ASN A 58 -18.93 14.73 -8.55
N PHE A 59 -18.45 14.89 -9.78
CA PHE A 59 -17.16 15.50 -10.05
C PHE A 59 -17.29 16.78 -10.87
N LYS A 60 -16.39 17.72 -10.61
CA LYS A 60 -16.23 18.95 -11.38
C LYS A 60 -14.87 18.96 -12.06
N ASP A 61 -14.85 19.25 -13.36
CA ASP A 61 -13.60 19.53 -14.08
C ASP A 61 -12.99 20.84 -13.56
N ILE A 62 -11.78 20.73 -12.99
CA ILE A 62 -10.98 21.81 -12.45
C ILE A 62 -9.63 21.94 -13.17
N THR A 63 -9.52 21.41 -14.38
CA THR A 63 -8.29 21.41 -15.21
C THR A 63 -7.79 22.83 -15.49
N ASN A 64 -8.69 23.81 -15.52
CA ASN A 64 -8.34 25.22 -15.66
C ASN A 64 -7.48 25.75 -14.50
N LEU A 65 -7.59 25.19 -13.29
CA LEU A 65 -6.80 25.61 -12.12
C LEU A 65 -5.31 25.26 -12.27
N ILE A 66 -4.99 24.29 -13.13
CA ILE A 66 -3.61 23.91 -13.50
C ILE A 66 -3.22 24.44 -14.89
N ASN A 67 -3.95 25.43 -15.42
CA ASN A 67 -3.74 26.02 -16.74
C ASN A 67 -3.68 25.00 -17.88
N ASN A 68 -4.41 23.87 -17.76
CA ASN A 68 -4.37 22.77 -18.74
C ASN A 68 -2.94 22.22 -18.98
N THR A 69 -2.07 22.34 -17.98
CA THR A 69 -0.68 21.88 -18.07
C THR A 69 -0.62 20.36 -17.96
N PHE A 70 0.29 19.75 -18.70
CA PHE A 70 0.55 18.32 -18.59
C PHE A 70 1.21 17.98 -17.24
N ILE A 71 0.69 16.94 -16.57
CA ILE A 71 1.14 16.47 -15.25
C ILE A 71 1.86 15.14 -15.41
N ARG A 72 3.05 15.02 -14.82
CA ARG A 72 3.87 13.81 -14.84
C ARG A 72 3.29 12.76 -13.90
N THR A 73 2.75 11.68 -14.45
CA THR A 73 2.11 10.61 -13.66
C THR A 73 3.09 9.80 -12.85
N GLU A 74 4.38 9.76 -13.20
CA GLU A 74 5.40 9.07 -12.40
C GLU A 74 5.57 9.65 -10.99
N PHE A 75 5.20 10.91 -10.78
CA PHE A 75 5.18 11.52 -9.44
C PHE A 75 3.82 11.40 -8.75
N GLY A 76 2.79 10.93 -9.44
CA GLY A 76 1.42 10.88 -8.95
C GLY A 76 0.90 12.23 -8.42
N MET A 77 -0.03 12.16 -7.47
CA MET A 77 -0.48 13.30 -6.68
C MET A 77 0.12 13.20 -5.29
N ALA A 78 0.96 14.17 -4.90
CA ALA A 78 1.54 14.18 -3.57
C ALA A 78 0.56 14.82 -2.57
N ILE A 79 -0.18 13.96 -1.87
CA ILE A 79 -1.18 14.34 -0.86
C ILE A 79 -0.52 14.53 0.50
N GLY A 80 -0.86 15.63 1.18
CA GLY A 80 -0.37 15.93 2.51
C GLY A 80 -0.94 14.99 3.58
N PRO A 81 -0.27 14.90 4.75
CA PRO A 81 -0.69 14.01 5.83
C PRO A 81 -2.00 14.49 6.48
N GLU A 82 -2.78 13.53 6.98
CA GLU A 82 -4.02 13.76 7.72
C GLU A 82 -4.98 14.71 6.98
N ASN A 83 -5.51 15.72 7.67
CA ASN A 83 -6.43 16.73 7.16
C ASN A 83 -5.74 18.03 6.77
N SER A 84 -4.46 17.98 6.37
CA SER A 84 -3.75 19.20 5.97
C SER A 84 -4.31 19.87 4.72
N GLY A 85 -5.10 19.14 3.91
CA GLY A 85 -5.69 19.63 2.66
C GLY A 85 -4.66 19.98 1.59
N LYS A 86 -3.43 19.46 1.71
CA LYS A 86 -2.32 19.81 0.83
C LYS A 86 -2.22 18.84 -0.33
N VAL A 87 -2.04 19.39 -1.52
CA VAL A 87 -1.92 18.65 -2.78
C VAL A 87 -0.83 19.29 -3.61
N ILE A 88 0.11 18.48 -4.10
CA ILE A 88 1.13 18.90 -5.05
C ILE A 88 1.03 18.05 -6.31
N LEU A 89 1.02 18.71 -7.46
CA LEU A 89 1.07 18.11 -8.79
C LEU A 89 2.34 18.58 -9.49
N THR A 90 3.12 17.65 -10.04
CA THR A 90 4.37 17.97 -10.75
C THR A 90 4.11 18.07 -12.25
N ALA A 91 4.35 19.25 -12.81
CA ALA A 91 4.13 19.52 -14.23
C ALA A 91 5.32 19.10 -15.08
N GLU A 92 5.06 18.69 -16.32
CA GLU A 92 6.10 18.59 -17.35
C GLU A 92 6.49 20.00 -17.83
N VAL A 93 7.79 20.19 -18.09
CA VAL A 93 8.35 21.46 -18.55
C VAL A 93 9.14 21.24 -19.83
N SER A 94 9.15 22.23 -20.72
CA SER A 94 9.87 22.14 -21.99
C SER A 94 11.38 21.99 -21.79
N GLY A 95 12.02 21.23 -22.69
CA GLY A 95 13.47 21.05 -22.70
C GLY A 95 14.21 22.38 -22.71
N GLY A 96 15.15 22.55 -21.77
CA GLY A 96 15.91 23.80 -21.57
C GLY A 96 15.42 24.69 -20.41
N SER A 97 14.34 24.31 -19.72
CA SER A 97 13.91 25.00 -18.49
C SER A 97 14.97 24.88 -17.39
N HIS A 98 15.23 25.98 -16.65
CA HIS A 98 16.19 26.01 -15.55
C HIS A 98 15.84 25.08 -14.37
N GLY A 99 14.56 24.69 -14.24
CA GLY A 99 14.09 23.74 -13.24
C GLY A 99 12.68 23.28 -13.56
N GLY A 100 12.12 22.45 -12.67
CA GLY A 100 10.78 21.91 -12.79
C GLY A 100 9.70 22.93 -12.41
N ARG A 101 8.45 22.49 -12.45
CA ARG A 101 7.29 23.29 -12.05
C ARG A 101 6.31 22.42 -11.28
N ILE A 102 5.71 23.00 -10.24
CA ILE A 102 4.64 22.37 -9.47
C ILE A 102 3.39 23.26 -9.41
N PHE A 103 2.24 22.62 -9.28
CA PHE A 103 1.00 23.22 -8.82
C PHE A 103 0.73 22.75 -7.41
N ARG A 104 0.55 23.69 -6.49
CA ARG A 104 0.34 23.39 -5.08
C ARG A 104 -0.98 23.99 -4.59
N SER A 105 -1.73 23.21 -3.84
CA SER A 105 -2.96 23.61 -3.16
C SER A 105 -2.82 23.30 -1.68
N SER A 106 -3.26 24.21 -0.82
CA SER A 106 -3.31 24.05 0.64
C SER A 106 -4.74 24.11 1.18
N ASP A 107 -5.73 23.95 0.30
CA ASP A 107 -7.15 24.18 0.58
C ASP A 107 -8.04 23.09 -0.06
N PHE A 108 -7.52 21.86 -0.07
CA PHE A 108 -8.19 20.67 -0.60
C PHE A 108 -8.52 20.82 -2.10
N ALA A 109 -7.56 21.29 -2.88
CA ALA A 109 -7.64 21.49 -4.32
C ALA A 109 -8.75 22.45 -4.77
N LYS A 110 -9.11 23.43 -3.94
CA LYS A 110 -10.00 24.53 -4.35
C LYS A 110 -9.26 25.56 -5.18
N ASN A 111 -8.01 25.87 -4.80
CA ASN A 111 -7.14 26.78 -5.53
C ASN A 111 -5.74 26.17 -5.70
N PHE A 112 -5.15 26.36 -6.88
CA PHE A 112 -3.77 25.96 -7.16
C PHE A 112 -2.89 27.18 -7.44
N VAL A 113 -1.71 27.18 -6.83
CA VAL A 113 -0.67 28.18 -7.09
C VAL A 113 0.46 27.50 -7.85
N GLN A 114 0.87 28.09 -8.97
CA GLN A 114 2.01 27.64 -9.74
C GLN A 114 3.31 28.10 -9.08
N THR A 115 4.29 27.20 -8.94
CA THR A 115 5.65 27.55 -8.45
C THR A 115 6.70 26.93 -9.38
N ASN A 116 7.63 27.75 -9.87
CA ASN A 116 8.79 27.27 -10.62
C ASN A 116 9.88 26.88 -9.62
N LEU A 117 10.44 25.68 -9.78
CA LEU A 117 11.46 25.13 -8.91
C LEU A 117 12.86 25.56 -9.38
N PRO A 118 13.83 25.70 -8.47
CA PRO A 118 15.23 25.93 -8.83
C PRO A 118 15.96 24.65 -9.29
N PHE A 119 15.27 23.51 -9.36
CA PHE A 119 15.82 22.21 -9.75
C PHE A 119 14.77 21.36 -10.49
N HIS A 120 15.21 20.32 -11.20
CA HIS A 120 14.32 19.30 -11.76
C HIS A 120 14.14 18.15 -10.76
N PRO A 121 12.92 17.82 -10.32
CA PRO A 121 12.70 16.75 -9.36
C PRO A 121 12.99 15.39 -9.97
N LEU A 122 13.68 14.53 -9.20
CA LEU A 122 13.93 13.13 -9.50
C LEU A 122 12.93 12.21 -8.76
N THR A 123 12.51 12.61 -7.56
CA THR A 123 11.57 11.85 -6.72
C THR A 123 10.28 12.65 -6.48
N GLN A 124 9.22 11.96 -6.08
CA GLN A 124 8.04 12.62 -5.53
C GLN A 124 8.45 13.46 -4.31
N MET A 125 7.81 14.62 -4.13
CA MET A 125 8.02 15.47 -2.95
C MET A 125 7.43 14.81 -1.72
N MET A 126 8.23 14.66 -0.67
CA MET A 126 7.80 13.99 0.57
C MET A 126 7.49 15.03 1.65
N TYR A 127 6.31 14.91 2.27
CA TYR A 127 5.91 15.72 3.42
C TYR A 127 6.57 15.22 4.69
N SER A 128 6.96 16.14 5.58
CA SER A 128 7.28 15.75 6.95
C SER A 128 6.01 15.26 7.64
N PRO A 129 6.04 14.09 8.32
CA PRO A 129 4.88 13.58 9.05
C PRO A 129 4.38 14.53 10.15
N GLN A 130 5.28 15.32 10.78
CA GLN A 130 4.90 16.25 11.86
C GLN A 130 4.51 17.65 11.35
N ASN A 131 4.97 18.04 10.17
CA ASN A 131 4.66 19.36 9.62
C ASN A 131 4.47 19.29 8.11
N SER A 132 3.21 19.42 7.70
CA SER A 132 2.83 19.36 6.30
C SER A 132 3.34 20.55 5.45
N ASP A 133 3.90 21.62 6.05
CA ASP A 133 4.57 22.70 5.29
C ASP A 133 6.00 22.31 4.86
N TYR A 134 6.59 21.32 5.53
CA TYR A 134 7.95 20.91 5.27
C TYR A 134 7.98 19.82 4.21
N LEU A 135 8.74 20.07 3.17
CA LEU A 135 8.90 19.17 2.04
C LEU A 135 10.37 18.89 1.80
N LEU A 136 10.68 17.69 1.33
CA LEU A 136 11.99 17.39 0.76
C LEU A 136 11.84 16.67 -0.58
N ALA A 137 12.83 16.85 -1.45
CA ALA A 137 12.92 16.18 -2.73
C ALA A 137 14.38 16.03 -3.19
N LEU A 138 14.65 15.01 -3.99
CA LEU A 138 15.91 14.88 -4.70
C LEU A 138 15.81 15.52 -6.09
N SER A 139 16.87 16.20 -6.52
CA SER A 139 16.99 16.69 -7.89
C SER A 139 17.60 15.62 -8.81
N THR A 140 17.48 15.82 -10.13
CA THR A 140 18.17 15.00 -11.14
C THR A 140 19.70 15.08 -11.07
N GLU A 141 20.23 16.06 -10.33
CA GLU A 141 21.66 16.21 -10.04
C GLU A 141 22.04 15.60 -8.68
N ASN A 142 21.15 14.79 -8.08
CA ASN A 142 21.31 14.20 -6.74
C ASN A 142 21.51 15.25 -5.64
N GLY A 143 20.93 16.45 -5.78
CA GLY A 143 20.87 17.45 -4.72
C GLY A 143 19.65 17.20 -3.82
N LEU A 144 19.81 17.33 -2.51
CA LEU A 144 18.71 17.28 -1.54
C LEU A 144 18.19 18.70 -1.27
N TRP A 145 16.94 18.92 -1.64
CA TRP A 145 16.26 20.20 -1.50
C TRP A 145 15.21 20.13 -0.42
N VAL A 146 15.12 21.17 0.41
CA VAL A 146 14.12 21.32 1.47
C VAL A 146 13.34 22.61 1.28
N SER A 147 12.02 22.53 1.49
CA SER A 147 11.13 23.68 1.57
C SER A 147 10.49 23.76 2.95
N LYS A 148 10.36 24.99 3.46
CA LYS A 148 9.77 25.29 4.78
C LYS A 148 8.40 25.97 4.68
N ASP A 149 7.96 26.29 3.46
CA ASP A 149 6.77 27.10 3.15
C ASP A 149 5.87 26.42 2.11
N PHE A 150 5.74 25.10 2.21
CA PHE A 150 4.94 24.26 1.32
C PHE A 150 5.31 24.45 -0.15
N GLY A 151 6.60 24.32 -0.45
CA GLY A 151 7.13 24.29 -1.81
C GLY A 151 7.21 25.65 -2.49
N GLY A 152 7.02 26.76 -1.77
CA GLY A 152 7.15 28.11 -2.30
C GLY A 152 8.60 28.49 -2.58
N LYS A 153 9.47 28.26 -1.61
CA LYS A 153 10.93 28.42 -1.70
C LYS A 153 11.63 27.13 -1.33
N TRP A 154 12.74 26.87 -2.01
CA TRP A 154 13.54 25.67 -1.84
C TRP A 154 15.00 26.04 -1.61
N GLU A 155 15.61 25.34 -0.66
CA GLU A 155 17.02 25.48 -0.28
C GLU A 155 17.72 24.14 -0.52
N GLU A 156 18.81 24.14 -1.29
CA GLU A 156 19.66 22.95 -1.44
C GLU A 156 20.51 22.81 -0.17
N ILE A 157 20.29 21.72 0.58
CA ILE A 157 20.97 21.51 1.87
C ILE A 157 22.18 20.57 1.74
N HIS A 158 22.21 19.71 0.74
CA HIS A 158 23.33 18.79 0.49
C HIS A 158 23.39 18.35 -0.97
N LYS A 159 24.58 18.03 -1.48
CA LYS A 159 24.83 17.50 -2.83
C LYS A 159 25.17 16.00 -2.80
N ALA A 160 25.12 15.32 -3.94
CA ALA A 160 25.50 13.91 -4.05
C ALA A 160 24.76 12.96 -3.08
N VAL A 161 23.44 13.14 -2.97
CA VAL A 161 22.54 12.36 -2.11
C VAL A 161 21.88 11.23 -2.89
N CYS A 162 21.88 10.01 -2.34
CA CYS A 162 21.29 8.82 -2.96
C CYS A 162 19.87 8.52 -2.51
N LEU A 163 19.63 8.67 -1.21
CA LEU A 163 18.35 8.37 -0.57
C LEU A 163 18.16 9.34 0.58
N ALA A 164 16.96 9.91 0.71
CA ALA A 164 16.57 10.75 1.83
C ALA A 164 15.19 10.33 2.35
N LYS A 165 15.00 10.36 3.68
CA LYS A 165 13.73 10.05 4.35
C LYS A 165 13.50 11.00 5.52
N TRP A 166 12.24 11.35 5.74
CA TRP A 166 11.81 11.98 6.98
C TRP A 166 11.81 10.95 8.12
N GLY A 167 12.35 11.34 9.26
CA GLY A 167 12.14 10.69 10.55
C GLY A 167 11.10 11.42 11.38
N SER A 168 11.06 11.11 12.67
CA SER A 168 10.28 11.87 13.64
C SER A 168 10.86 13.28 13.86
N GLU A 169 10.04 14.17 14.43
CA GLU A 169 10.46 15.53 14.83
C GLU A 169 11.04 16.39 13.69
N ASN A 170 10.65 16.14 12.44
CA ASN A 170 11.22 16.78 11.23
C ASN A 170 12.74 16.52 11.05
N THR A 171 13.26 15.42 11.59
CA THR A 171 14.63 14.99 11.31
C THR A 171 14.72 14.41 9.89
N ILE A 172 15.79 14.71 9.17
CA ILE A 172 16.06 14.16 7.83
C ILE A 172 17.28 13.23 7.92
N PHE A 173 17.08 12.00 7.47
CA PHE A 173 18.16 11.02 7.29
C PHE A 173 18.45 10.87 5.80
N PHE A 174 19.72 10.89 5.42
CA PHE A 174 20.08 10.73 4.01
C PHE A 174 21.47 10.13 3.82
N THR A 175 21.67 9.46 2.69
CA THR A 175 22.96 8.86 2.31
C THR A 175 23.64 9.64 1.21
N THR A 176 24.97 9.72 1.26
CA THR A 176 25.79 10.47 0.30
C THR A 176 26.90 9.61 -0.28
N TYR A 177 27.31 9.89 -1.51
CA TYR A 177 28.50 9.31 -2.13
C TYR A 177 29.62 10.35 -2.21
N ALA A 178 30.87 9.92 -1.95
CA ALA A 178 32.03 10.82 -1.98
C ALA A 178 32.63 10.96 -3.39
N ASN A 179 32.77 9.84 -4.10
CA ASN A 179 33.27 9.76 -5.47
C ASN A 179 32.24 8.97 -6.30
N GLY A 180 32.27 9.12 -7.63
CA GLY A 180 31.45 8.28 -8.52
C GLY A 180 29.97 8.60 -8.48
N SER A 181 29.16 7.61 -8.11
CA SER A 181 27.69 7.69 -8.11
C SER A 181 27.10 6.84 -6.99
N CYS A 182 25.77 6.83 -6.86
CA CYS A 182 25.06 5.97 -5.90
C CYS A 182 25.27 4.46 -6.12
N THR A 183 25.92 4.07 -7.22
CA THR A 183 26.40 2.71 -7.47
C THR A 183 27.56 2.28 -6.58
N ASP A 184 28.19 3.21 -5.85
CA ASP A 184 29.28 2.92 -4.91
C ASP A 184 28.73 2.33 -3.60
N LEU A 185 27.93 1.28 -3.77
CA LEU A 185 27.22 0.58 -2.71
C LEU A 185 28.21 0.04 -1.68
N GLY A 186 27.97 0.39 -0.42
CA GLY A 186 28.81 -0.03 0.68
C GLY A 186 29.95 0.94 1.02
N ALA A 187 30.08 2.05 0.29
CA ALA A 187 30.99 3.15 0.58
C ALA A 187 30.26 4.47 0.88
N LEU A 188 28.94 4.43 1.05
CA LEU A 188 28.14 5.63 1.35
C LEU A 188 28.36 6.09 2.78
N GLU A 189 28.06 7.36 3.03
CA GLU A 189 27.97 7.94 4.37
C GLU A 189 26.51 8.24 4.70
N LEU A 190 26.07 7.90 5.92
CA LEU A 190 24.73 8.22 6.41
C LEU A 190 24.81 9.47 7.29
N TRP A 191 23.99 10.44 6.94
CA TRP A 191 23.93 11.76 7.56
C TRP A 191 22.56 12.02 8.18
N ARG A 192 22.55 12.88 9.18
CA ARG A 192 21.36 13.39 9.84
C ARG A 192 21.40 14.91 9.93
N THR A 193 20.26 15.55 9.72
CA THR A 193 20.00 16.94 10.13
C THR A 193 18.67 17.02 10.87
N SER A 194 18.65 17.71 12.01
CA SER A 194 17.44 17.93 12.82
C SER A 194 16.99 19.39 12.81
N ASP A 195 17.69 20.24 12.05
CA ASP A 195 17.44 21.68 11.94
C ASP A 195 17.23 22.14 10.49
N LEU A 196 16.81 21.19 9.65
CA LEU A 196 16.47 21.40 8.23
C LEU A 196 17.64 21.96 7.44
N GLY A 197 18.82 21.39 7.64
CA GLY A 197 20.03 21.65 6.86
C GLY A 197 20.94 22.77 7.37
N LYS A 198 20.75 23.27 8.60
CA LYS A 198 21.68 24.25 9.18
C LYS A 198 22.93 23.59 9.76
N SER A 199 22.77 22.40 10.32
CA SER A 199 23.85 21.56 10.80
C SER A 199 23.62 20.10 10.40
N PHE A 200 24.74 19.38 10.31
CA PHE A 200 24.74 17.99 9.88
C PHE A 200 25.62 17.17 10.82
N LYS A 201 25.21 15.93 11.06
CA LYS A 201 25.99 14.93 11.78
C LYS A 201 26.12 13.69 10.90
N THR A 202 27.35 13.26 10.62
CA THR A 202 27.61 11.93 10.07
C THR A 202 27.31 10.90 11.17
N ILE A 203 26.36 10.03 10.93
CA ILE A 203 25.92 9.00 11.88
C ILE A 203 26.34 7.58 11.45
N GLY A 204 26.87 7.41 10.24
CA GLY A 204 27.42 6.14 9.79
C GLY A 204 28.30 6.27 8.54
N VAL A 205 29.24 5.36 8.38
CA VAL A 205 30.14 5.25 7.22
C VAL A 205 30.15 3.81 6.71
N LYS A 206 30.62 3.58 5.48
CA LYS A 206 30.58 2.26 4.81
C LYS A 206 29.17 1.70 4.69
N ILE A 207 28.24 2.62 4.43
CA ILE A 207 26.81 2.34 4.37
C ILE A 207 26.48 1.77 2.99
N TYR A 208 25.73 0.67 3.01
CA TYR A 208 25.12 0.10 1.82
C TYR A 208 23.77 0.76 1.57
N SER A 209 22.89 0.79 2.59
CA SER A 209 21.60 1.46 2.57
C SER A 209 21.06 1.61 4.01
N PHE A 210 19.95 2.32 4.18
CA PHE A 210 19.27 2.49 5.47
C PHE A 210 17.74 2.39 5.34
N GLY A 211 17.07 2.09 6.45
CA GLY A 211 15.63 1.97 6.55
C GLY A 211 15.11 2.48 7.89
N LEU A 212 13.84 2.89 7.92
CA LEU A 212 13.12 3.28 9.12
C LEU A 212 11.94 2.32 9.29
N GLY A 213 11.68 1.86 10.50
CA GLY A 213 10.52 1.05 10.83
C GLY A 213 10.19 1.17 12.32
N GLY A 214 8.95 1.56 12.64
CA GLY A 214 8.60 1.93 14.02
C GLY A 214 9.55 3.02 14.56
N ARG A 215 10.10 2.80 15.74
CA ARG A 215 11.12 3.67 16.36
C ARG A 215 12.57 3.37 15.92
N PHE A 216 12.78 2.38 15.07
CA PHE A 216 14.11 1.86 14.75
C PHE A 216 14.65 2.47 13.46
N LEU A 217 15.91 2.93 13.52
CA LEU A 217 16.74 3.26 12.37
C LEU A 217 17.69 2.09 12.09
N PHE A 218 17.56 1.48 10.94
CA PHE A 218 18.43 0.39 10.48
C PHE A 218 19.41 0.89 9.43
N ALA A 219 20.67 0.46 9.54
CA ALA A 219 21.69 0.68 8.53
C ALA A 219 22.40 -0.64 8.20
N SER A 220 22.49 -0.96 6.91
CA SER A 220 23.29 -2.08 6.44
C SER A 220 24.72 -1.61 6.18
N VAL A 221 25.68 -2.15 6.93
CA VAL A 221 27.09 -1.71 6.91
C VAL A 221 27.97 -2.82 6.33
N MET A 222 28.89 -2.46 5.45
CA MET A 222 29.86 -3.41 4.87
C MET A 222 30.90 -3.85 5.89
N ALA A 223 31.35 -5.11 5.78
CA ALA A 223 32.51 -5.60 6.51
C ALA A 223 33.83 -5.08 5.91
N ASP A 224 34.86 -4.88 6.74
CA ASP A 224 36.13 -4.28 6.31
C ASP A 224 36.98 -5.15 5.37
N LYS A 225 36.82 -6.47 5.44
CA LYS A 225 37.69 -7.45 4.77
C LYS A 225 36.95 -8.38 3.81
N ASP A 226 35.66 -8.14 3.61
CA ASP A 226 34.77 -9.04 2.89
C ASP A 226 33.71 -8.24 2.13
N THR A 227 33.07 -8.86 1.14
CA THR A 227 31.98 -8.26 0.36
C THR A 227 30.62 -8.42 1.03
N THR A 228 30.61 -8.88 2.28
CA THR A 228 29.41 -9.10 3.09
C THR A 228 28.99 -7.86 3.86
N ARG A 229 27.71 -7.80 4.22
CA ARG A 229 27.11 -6.70 4.98
C ARG A 229 26.19 -7.19 6.09
N ARG A 230 26.04 -6.38 7.13
CA ARG A 230 25.25 -6.70 8.32
C ARG A 230 24.44 -5.51 8.80
N ILE A 231 23.32 -5.80 9.46
CA ILE A 231 22.43 -4.79 10.02
C ILE A 231 22.99 -4.23 11.34
N HIS A 232 23.00 -2.91 11.44
CA HIS A 232 23.12 -2.16 12.68
C HIS A 232 21.81 -1.42 12.92
N VAL A 233 21.44 -1.27 14.19
CA VAL A 233 20.22 -0.61 14.62
C VAL A 233 20.55 0.54 15.57
N SER A 234 19.74 1.59 15.51
CA SER A 234 19.72 2.71 16.44
C SER A 234 18.29 3.07 16.80
N THR A 235 18.04 3.40 18.07
CA THR A 235 16.76 3.90 18.59
C THR A 235 16.85 5.36 19.07
N ASP A 236 18.02 5.98 18.94
CA ASP A 236 18.32 7.37 19.30
C ASP A 236 18.74 8.19 18.08
N GLN A 237 18.09 7.92 16.94
CA GLN A 237 18.29 8.63 15.68
C GLN A 237 19.74 8.57 15.15
N GLY A 238 20.51 7.53 15.46
CA GLY A 238 21.88 7.34 15.00
C GLY A 238 22.97 7.96 15.89
N ASP A 239 22.63 8.36 17.12
CA ASP A 239 23.63 8.81 18.09
C ASP A 239 24.46 7.64 18.65
N THR A 240 23.82 6.50 18.88
CA THR A 240 24.46 5.23 19.21
C THR A 240 23.96 4.10 18.31
N TRP A 241 24.83 3.13 18.06
CA TRP A 241 24.55 1.99 17.19
C TRP A 241 24.88 0.67 17.88
N SER A 242 24.04 -0.33 17.65
CA SER A 242 24.28 -1.70 18.06
C SER A 242 24.19 -2.63 16.85
N MET A 243 25.04 -3.64 16.80
CA MET A 243 24.97 -4.67 15.76
C MET A 243 23.79 -5.60 16.05
N ALA A 244 22.92 -5.81 15.06
CA ALA A 244 21.82 -6.76 15.18
C ALA A 244 22.36 -8.20 15.16
N GLN A 245 21.76 -9.08 15.96
CA GLN A 245 22.04 -10.52 15.98
C GLN A 245 21.38 -11.22 14.79
N LEU A 246 21.73 -10.78 13.57
CA LEU A 246 21.27 -11.35 12.31
C LEU A 246 22.46 -11.90 11.51
N PRO A 247 22.25 -12.93 10.68
CA PRO A 247 23.28 -13.41 9.75
C PRO A 247 23.73 -12.29 8.82
N SER A 248 25.03 -12.23 8.51
CA SER A 248 25.54 -11.35 7.45
C SER A 248 25.22 -11.91 6.07
N VAL A 249 24.98 -11.04 5.10
CA VAL A 249 24.56 -11.43 3.75
C VAL A 249 25.56 -10.92 2.69
N GLY A 250 25.67 -11.65 1.57
CA GLY A 250 26.45 -11.26 0.39
C GLY A 250 25.71 -10.22 -0.47
N GLN A 251 26.30 -9.82 -1.60
CA GLN A 251 25.76 -8.76 -2.47
C GLN A 251 24.44 -9.14 -3.17
N GLU A 252 24.26 -10.41 -3.51
CA GLU A 252 23.06 -10.90 -4.22
C GLU A 252 21.85 -11.11 -3.31
N GLN A 253 22.07 -11.14 -2.00
CA GLN A 253 21.04 -11.32 -0.98
C GLN A 253 20.51 -9.97 -0.49
N PHE A 254 19.35 -9.95 0.15
CA PHE A 254 18.74 -8.75 0.74
C PHE A 254 18.19 -8.95 2.16
N TYR A 255 17.97 -7.81 2.83
CA TYR A 255 17.17 -7.74 4.05
C TYR A 255 15.88 -6.99 3.71
N SER A 256 14.76 -7.39 4.31
CA SER A 256 13.50 -6.68 4.18
C SER A 256 12.83 -6.51 5.53
N ILE A 257 12.46 -5.28 5.87
CA ILE A 257 11.63 -4.98 7.04
C ILE A 257 10.19 -5.30 6.64
N LEU A 258 9.67 -6.44 7.10
CA LEU A 258 8.34 -6.93 6.74
C LEU A 258 7.24 -6.15 7.47
N ALA A 259 7.44 -5.93 8.77
CA ALA A 259 6.59 -5.10 9.61
C ALA A 259 7.40 -4.60 10.80
N ALA A 260 7.09 -3.38 11.24
CA ALA A 260 7.71 -2.77 12.42
C ALA A 260 6.67 -1.94 13.17
N ASN A 261 6.69 -2.04 14.50
CA ASN A 261 5.94 -1.17 15.39
C ASN A 261 6.88 -0.61 16.47
N ASP A 262 6.33 -0.03 17.53
CA ASP A 262 7.14 0.54 18.62
C ASP A 262 7.84 -0.54 19.48
N ASP A 263 7.36 -1.78 19.40
CA ASP A 263 7.80 -2.89 20.26
C ASP A 263 8.80 -3.82 19.57
N MET A 264 8.67 -4.10 18.27
CA MET A 264 9.51 -5.10 17.59
C MET A 264 9.47 -4.95 16.07
N VAL A 265 10.36 -5.71 15.42
CA VAL A 265 10.48 -5.76 13.96
C VAL A 265 10.49 -7.22 13.48
N PHE A 266 9.70 -7.49 12.44
CA PHE A 266 9.83 -8.66 11.58
C PHE A 266 10.84 -8.36 10.49
N MET A 267 11.97 -9.07 10.53
CA MET A 267 13.04 -8.95 9.56
C MET A 267 13.11 -10.21 8.71
N HIS A 268 13.05 -10.05 7.39
CA HIS A 268 13.40 -11.11 6.45
C HIS A 268 14.91 -11.05 6.13
N VAL A 269 15.55 -12.22 6.14
CA VAL A 269 16.91 -12.42 5.66
C VAL A 269 16.85 -13.42 4.51
N ASP A 270 17.24 -13.00 3.32
CA ASP A 270 17.26 -13.83 2.13
C ASP A 270 18.28 -14.97 2.24
N GLU A 271 17.94 -16.16 1.73
CA GLU A 271 18.82 -17.33 1.78
C GLU A 271 19.91 -17.23 0.69
N PRO A 272 21.16 -17.68 0.91
CA PRO A 272 22.20 -17.61 -0.11
C PRO A 272 21.84 -18.41 -1.38
N GLY A 273 21.97 -17.76 -2.54
CA GLY A 273 21.66 -18.33 -3.86
C GLY A 273 20.26 -17.95 -4.34
N ASP A 274 19.93 -18.29 -5.59
CA ASP A 274 18.63 -17.95 -6.18
C ASP A 274 17.55 -18.97 -5.73
N THR A 275 17.16 -18.87 -4.46
CA THR A 275 16.23 -19.79 -3.81
C THR A 275 14.78 -19.33 -3.87
N GLY A 276 14.55 -18.01 -3.95
CA GLY A 276 13.22 -17.41 -3.88
C GLY A 276 12.56 -17.47 -2.50
N PHE A 277 13.34 -17.77 -1.45
CA PHE A 277 12.89 -17.77 -0.08
C PHE A 277 14.00 -17.35 0.89
N GLY A 278 13.61 -17.04 2.11
CA GLY A 278 14.54 -16.74 3.19
C GLY A 278 13.98 -17.11 4.55
N THR A 279 14.48 -16.46 5.59
CA THR A 279 14.10 -16.71 6.97
C THR A 279 13.54 -15.44 7.62
N ILE A 280 12.40 -15.56 8.31
CA ILE A 280 11.87 -14.48 9.16
C ILE A 280 12.49 -14.55 10.54
N PHE A 281 12.94 -13.40 11.03
CA PHE A 281 13.37 -13.18 12.41
C PHE A 281 12.49 -12.13 13.09
N THR A 282 12.20 -12.32 14.36
CA THR A 282 11.51 -11.35 15.22
C THR A 282 12.47 -10.77 16.24
N SER A 283 12.47 -9.44 16.39
CA SER A 283 13.37 -8.75 17.31
C SER A 283 12.86 -8.67 18.74
N ASP A 284 13.76 -8.43 19.68
CA ASP A 284 13.44 -7.83 20.97
C ASP A 284 13.06 -6.35 20.83
N ASP A 285 12.72 -5.71 21.95
CA ASP A 285 12.30 -4.31 22.02
C ASP A 285 13.40 -3.32 21.61
N ARG A 286 14.65 -3.74 21.63
CA ARG A 286 15.80 -2.92 21.22
C ARG A 286 16.12 -3.07 19.74
N GLY A 287 15.53 -4.04 19.04
CA GLY A 287 15.89 -4.35 17.66
C GLY A 287 17.27 -5.00 17.52
N ILE A 288 17.81 -5.59 18.60
CA ILE A 288 19.19 -6.11 18.66
C ILE A 288 19.19 -7.63 18.69
N VAL A 289 18.43 -8.23 19.60
CA VAL A 289 18.36 -9.69 19.75
C VAL A 289 17.26 -10.20 18.84
N TYR A 290 17.55 -11.20 18.03
CA TYR A 290 16.59 -11.76 17.08
C TYR A 290 16.37 -13.25 17.34
N SER A 291 15.09 -13.64 17.39
CA SER A 291 14.68 -15.04 17.36
C SER A 291 14.32 -15.44 15.94
N LYS A 292 14.77 -16.61 15.52
CA LYS A 292 14.30 -17.23 14.27
C LYS A 292 12.81 -17.57 14.44
N SER A 293 11.97 -17.08 13.53
CA SER A 293 10.51 -17.19 13.64
C SER A 293 9.92 -18.13 12.60
N LEU A 294 10.31 -18.00 11.33
CA LEU A 294 9.78 -18.81 10.24
C LEU A 294 10.86 -19.13 9.20
N ASP A 295 11.00 -20.41 8.87
CA ASP A 295 11.88 -20.92 7.83
C ASP A 295 11.22 -20.91 6.45
N ARG A 296 12.05 -20.83 5.39
CA ARG A 296 11.64 -20.95 3.99
C ARG A 296 10.48 -20.03 3.61
N HIS A 297 10.47 -18.83 4.18
CA HIS A 297 9.51 -17.78 3.87
C HIS A 297 9.63 -17.32 2.43
N LEU A 298 8.54 -17.40 1.68
CA LEU A 298 8.49 -17.02 0.28
C LEU A 298 8.74 -15.51 0.10
N TYR A 299 9.81 -15.18 -0.61
CA TYR A 299 10.15 -13.81 -0.99
C TYR A 299 10.98 -13.87 -2.27
N THR A 300 10.42 -13.42 -3.39
CA THR A 300 11.08 -13.60 -4.69
C THR A 300 12.18 -12.58 -4.94
N THR A 301 13.31 -13.03 -5.49
CA THR A 301 14.41 -12.17 -5.97
C THR A 301 13.93 -11.23 -7.09
N THR A 302 13.15 -11.77 -8.03
CA THR A 302 12.58 -10.99 -9.14
C THR A 302 11.21 -10.44 -8.74
N GLY A 303 11.04 -9.12 -8.82
CA GLY A 303 9.80 -8.44 -8.46
C GLY A 303 9.67 -8.09 -6.96
N GLY A 304 10.38 -8.79 -6.08
CA GLY A 304 10.35 -8.51 -4.65
C GLY A 304 9.01 -8.86 -4.00
N GLU A 305 8.33 -9.90 -4.49
CA GLU A 305 6.99 -10.27 -4.07
C GLU A 305 7.02 -11.15 -2.82
N THR A 306 6.17 -10.82 -1.85
CA THR A 306 5.98 -11.61 -0.63
C THR A 306 4.51 -11.56 -0.21
N ASP A 307 4.04 -12.66 0.37
CA ASP A 307 2.67 -12.80 0.87
C ASP A 307 2.54 -12.40 2.36
N PHE A 308 3.62 -11.86 2.97
CA PHE A 308 3.59 -11.43 4.36
C PHE A 308 2.55 -10.32 4.58
N THR A 309 1.53 -10.66 5.36
CA THR A 309 0.34 -9.84 5.59
C THR A 309 0.11 -9.67 7.08
N ASN A 310 0.07 -8.43 7.54
CA ASN A 310 -0.41 -8.09 8.88
C ASN A 310 -1.94 -8.13 8.89
N VAL A 311 -2.52 -8.98 9.73
CA VAL A 311 -3.98 -9.03 9.91
C VAL A 311 -4.36 -7.94 10.89
N THR A 312 -4.63 -6.76 10.35
CA THR A 312 -4.75 -5.53 11.16
C THR A 312 -6.01 -5.48 12.03
N SER A 313 -7.00 -6.32 11.74
CA SER A 313 -8.25 -6.46 12.49
C SER A 313 -8.10 -7.25 13.81
N LEU A 314 -6.96 -7.92 14.05
CA LEU A 314 -6.70 -8.61 15.32
C LEU A 314 -5.23 -8.55 15.74
N ARG A 315 -4.98 -8.14 16.99
CA ARG A 315 -3.63 -7.92 17.51
C ARG A 315 -2.77 -9.19 17.45
N GLY A 316 -1.57 -9.07 16.91
CA GLY A 316 -0.57 -10.14 16.94
C GLY A 316 -0.75 -11.22 15.88
N VAL A 317 -1.71 -11.03 14.96
CA VAL A 317 -1.99 -11.98 13.89
C VAL A 317 -1.27 -11.58 12.60
N TYR A 318 -0.53 -12.53 12.02
CA TYR A 318 0.14 -12.37 10.74
C TYR A 318 -0.02 -13.63 9.90
N ILE A 319 -0.18 -13.45 8.59
CA ILE A 319 -0.29 -14.54 7.61
C ILE A 319 0.84 -14.39 6.60
N THR A 320 1.45 -15.48 6.16
CA THR A 320 2.41 -15.47 5.06
C THR A 320 2.48 -16.82 4.35
N SER A 321 3.26 -16.88 3.27
CA SER A 321 3.53 -18.08 2.50
C SER A 321 4.94 -18.63 2.76
N VAL A 322 5.05 -19.95 2.81
CA VAL A 322 6.32 -20.69 2.90
C VAL A 322 6.46 -21.64 1.70
N LEU A 323 7.70 -21.83 1.25
CA LEU A 323 8.02 -22.81 0.22
C LEU A 323 8.36 -24.14 0.90
N SER A 324 7.58 -25.18 0.64
CA SER A 324 7.85 -26.54 1.10
C SER A 324 9.04 -27.16 0.35
N GLU A 325 9.58 -28.28 0.85
CA GLU A 325 10.67 -29.03 0.21
C GLU A 325 10.26 -29.67 -1.13
N ASP A 326 8.97 -29.90 -1.34
CA ASP A 326 8.40 -30.36 -2.61
C ASP A 326 8.08 -29.20 -3.58
N ASN A 327 8.57 -27.99 -3.27
CA ASN A 327 8.32 -26.74 -4.00
C ASN A 327 6.84 -26.31 -4.04
N SER A 328 5.97 -26.93 -3.22
CA SER A 328 4.61 -26.42 -3.02
C SER A 328 4.62 -25.21 -2.09
N ILE A 329 3.64 -24.32 -2.25
CA ILE A 329 3.53 -23.11 -1.43
C ILE A 329 2.42 -23.32 -0.41
N GLN A 330 2.74 -23.12 0.86
CA GLN A 330 1.83 -23.32 1.97
C GLN A 330 1.62 -22.02 2.74
N THR A 331 0.40 -21.77 3.21
CA THR A 331 0.09 -20.57 3.98
C THR A 331 0.19 -20.90 5.47
N MET A 332 0.86 -20.02 6.20
CA MET A 332 1.08 -20.11 7.63
C MET A 332 0.50 -18.87 8.32
N ILE A 333 -0.07 -19.08 9.50
CA ILE A 333 -0.60 -18.02 10.37
C ILE A 333 0.03 -18.12 11.76
N THR A 334 0.35 -16.96 12.33
CA THR A 334 0.73 -16.80 13.74
C THR A 334 -0.31 -15.92 14.43
N PHE A 335 -0.55 -16.17 15.72
CA PHE A 335 -1.47 -15.40 16.56
C PHE A 335 -0.77 -14.73 17.75
N ASP A 336 0.54 -14.90 17.84
CA ASP A 336 1.40 -14.51 18.96
C ASP A 336 2.65 -13.77 18.47
N GLN A 337 2.48 -12.91 17.45
CA GLN A 337 3.55 -12.09 16.87
C GLN A 337 4.76 -12.90 16.37
N GLY A 338 4.52 -14.04 15.72
CA GLY A 338 5.57 -14.87 15.15
C GLY A 338 6.26 -15.78 16.16
N GLY A 339 5.70 -15.94 17.35
CA GLY A 339 6.18 -16.94 18.33
C GLY A 339 5.96 -18.37 17.81
N ARG A 340 4.77 -18.65 17.30
CA ARG A 340 4.43 -19.94 16.67
C ARG A 340 3.60 -19.74 15.41
N TRP A 341 3.99 -20.47 14.37
CA TRP A 341 3.27 -20.55 13.10
C TRP A 341 2.54 -21.89 12.98
N LYS A 342 1.33 -21.89 12.43
CA LYS A 342 0.53 -23.08 12.12
C LYS A 342 -0.22 -22.88 10.80
N HIS A 343 -0.72 -23.97 10.22
CA HIS A 343 -1.63 -23.87 9.09
C HIS A 343 -2.97 -23.25 9.49
N LEU A 344 -3.66 -22.60 8.54
CA LEU A 344 -5.00 -22.09 8.74
C LEU A 344 -6.00 -23.26 8.72
N ARG A 345 -6.95 -23.25 9.66
CA ARG A 345 -8.00 -24.27 9.72
C ARG A 345 -8.89 -24.15 8.49
N LYS A 346 -9.13 -25.26 7.78
CA LYS A 346 -10.10 -25.29 6.68
C LYS A 346 -11.53 -25.00 7.20
N PRO A 347 -12.41 -24.39 6.39
CA PRO A 347 -13.83 -24.32 6.71
C PRO A 347 -14.44 -25.71 6.91
N GLU A 348 -15.38 -25.85 7.83
CA GLU A 348 -15.97 -27.15 8.18
C GLU A 348 -16.66 -27.81 6.99
N ASN A 349 -17.40 -27.01 6.22
CA ASN A 349 -18.20 -27.45 5.07
C ASN A 349 -17.41 -27.50 3.75
N SER A 350 -16.09 -27.31 3.77
CA SER A 350 -15.26 -27.36 2.56
C SER A 350 -14.56 -28.71 2.40
N GLU A 351 -14.61 -29.25 1.18
CA GLU A 351 -13.84 -30.42 0.76
C GLU A 351 -12.42 -30.02 0.37
N CYS A 352 -11.48 -30.95 0.52
CA CYS A 352 -10.11 -30.75 0.10
C CYS A 352 -9.97 -30.92 -1.42
N ASP A 353 -9.21 -30.04 -2.05
CA ASP A 353 -8.96 -30.06 -3.48
C ASP A 353 -7.93 -31.15 -3.89
N ALA A 354 -7.58 -31.17 -5.18
CA ALA A 354 -6.66 -32.16 -5.73
C ALA A 354 -5.20 -32.00 -5.26
N THR A 355 -4.84 -30.90 -4.60
CA THR A 355 -3.51 -30.75 -3.98
C THR A 355 -3.37 -31.61 -2.73
N ALA A 356 -4.49 -31.93 -2.07
CA ALA A 356 -4.48 -32.67 -0.82
C ALA A 356 -4.30 -34.18 -1.03
N LYS A 357 -3.41 -34.79 -0.23
CA LYS A 357 -3.22 -36.26 -0.22
C LYS A 357 -4.40 -36.98 0.40
N ASN A 358 -5.04 -36.36 1.38
CA ASN A 358 -6.23 -36.87 2.07
C ASN A 358 -7.44 -35.97 1.73
N LYS A 359 -8.55 -36.58 1.31
CA LYS A 359 -9.77 -35.84 0.96
C LYS A 359 -10.43 -35.11 2.12
N ASN A 360 -10.13 -35.52 3.36
CA ASN A 360 -10.79 -35.01 4.56
C ASN A 360 -9.88 -34.15 5.45
N GLU A 361 -8.56 -34.21 5.25
CA GLU A 361 -7.56 -33.54 6.08
C GLU A 361 -6.69 -32.64 5.21
N CYS A 362 -6.89 -31.34 5.33
CA CYS A 362 -6.20 -30.30 4.59
C CYS A 362 -6.36 -28.95 5.30
N SER A 363 -5.78 -27.89 4.75
CA SER A 363 -5.77 -26.55 5.32
C SER A 363 -6.33 -25.51 4.35
N LEU A 364 -6.61 -24.31 4.85
CA LEU A 364 -6.89 -23.15 4.00
C LEU A 364 -5.57 -22.49 3.58
N HIS A 365 -5.45 -22.19 2.29
CA HIS A 365 -4.34 -21.47 1.70
C HIS A 365 -4.82 -20.16 1.09
N ILE A 366 -4.02 -19.10 1.22
CA ILE A 366 -4.42 -17.73 0.91
C ILE A 366 -3.63 -17.23 -0.30
N HIS A 367 -4.34 -16.65 -1.26
CA HIS A 367 -3.74 -15.93 -2.37
C HIS A 367 -3.46 -14.47 -1.97
N ALA A 368 -2.20 -14.05 -2.11
CA ALA A 368 -1.77 -12.68 -1.92
C ALA A 368 -0.86 -12.20 -3.08
N SER A 369 0.09 -11.30 -2.81
CA SER A 369 0.91 -10.61 -3.82
C SER A 369 1.61 -11.56 -4.79
N TYR A 370 2.16 -12.68 -4.31
CA TYR A 370 2.82 -13.67 -5.16
C TYR A 370 1.85 -14.30 -6.16
N SER A 371 0.66 -14.70 -5.71
CA SER A 371 -0.36 -15.28 -6.61
C SER A 371 -0.81 -14.30 -7.70
N ILE A 372 -0.94 -13.02 -7.34
CA ILE A 372 -1.28 -11.93 -8.27
C ILE A 372 -0.15 -11.72 -9.29
N SER A 373 1.11 -11.72 -8.85
CA SER A 373 2.27 -11.56 -9.75
C SER A 373 2.42 -12.72 -10.73
N GLN A 374 2.02 -13.93 -10.33
CA GLN A 374 1.94 -15.11 -11.20
C GLN A 374 0.73 -15.08 -12.17
N LYS A 375 -0.06 -14.00 -12.18
CA LYS A 375 -1.24 -13.82 -13.05
C LYS A 375 -2.31 -14.89 -12.84
N LEU A 376 -2.41 -15.42 -11.62
CA LEU A 376 -3.58 -16.20 -11.22
C LEU A 376 -4.83 -15.30 -11.20
N ASN A 377 -6.01 -15.91 -11.23
CA ASN A 377 -7.29 -15.19 -11.30
C ASN A 377 -7.69 -14.59 -9.94
N VAL A 378 -6.81 -13.76 -9.38
CA VAL A 378 -6.90 -13.17 -8.03
C VAL A 378 -6.98 -11.65 -8.19
N PRO A 379 -8.18 -11.05 -8.09
CA PRO A 379 -8.35 -9.61 -8.29
C PRO A 379 -7.86 -8.74 -7.12
N MET A 380 -7.82 -9.30 -5.90
CA MET A 380 -7.45 -8.57 -4.68
C MET A 380 -6.69 -9.46 -3.69
N ALA A 381 -5.70 -8.88 -3.03
CA ALA A 381 -4.99 -9.45 -1.88
C ALA A 381 -5.87 -9.39 -0.60
N PRO A 382 -5.49 -10.09 0.49
CA PRO A 382 -6.28 -10.12 1.71
C PRO A 382 -6.57 -8.72 2.27
N LEU A 383 -7.81 -8.49 2.71
CA LEU A 383 -8.28 -7.26 3.31
C LEU A 383 -8.59 -7.47 4.79
N SER A 384 -8.09 -6.57 5.62
CA SER A 384 -8.47 -6.42 7.04
C SER A 384 -8.37 -4.94 7.40
N GLU A 385 -9.24 -4.50 8.30
CA GLU A 385 -9.29 -3.10 8.75
C GLU A 385 -9.28 -3.07 10.28
N PRO A 386 -8.47 -2.21 10.93
CA PRO A 386 -8.36 -2.19 12.40
C PRO A 386 -9.68 -1.90 13.13
N LYS A 387 -10.63 -1.22 12.47
CA LYS A 387 -11.93 -0.86 13.05
C LYS A 387 -12.98 -1.97 12.88
N ALA A 388 -12.76 -2.89 11.95
CA ALA A 388 -13.61 -4.05 11.72
C ALA A 388 -12.98 -5.25 12.43
N VAL A 389 -13.16 -5.29 13.76
CA VAL A 389 -12.47 -6.23 14.65
C VAL A 389 -12.71 -7.69 14.21
N GLY A 390 -11.64 -8.47 14.10
CA GLY A 390 -11.70 -9.89 13.72
C GLY A 390 -11.92 -10.17 12.22
N ILE A 391 -12.43 -9.21 11.44
CA ILE A 391 -12.77 -9.46 10.03
C ILE A 391 -11.51 -9.58 9.16
N VAL A 392 -11.41 -10.68 8.40
CA VAL A 392 -10.39 -10.94 7.38
C VAL A 392 -11.05 -11.51 6.15
N ILE A 393 -10.86 -10.89 4.98
CA ILE A 393 -11.42 -11.36 3.70
C ILE A 393 -10.28 -11.67 2.75
N ALA A 394 -10.29 -12.85 2.12
CA ALA A 394 -9.22 -13.25 1.23
C ALA A 394 -9.68 -14.24 0.16
N HIS A 395 -9.01 -14.23 -1.00
CA HIS A 395 -9.10 -15.33 -1.96
C HIS A 395 -8.30 -16.52 -1.44
N GLY A 396 -8.79 -17.74 -1.63
CA GLY A 396 -8.08 -18.92 -1.15
C GLY A 396 -8.45 -20.23 -1.83
N SER A 397 -7.73 -21.28 -1.45
CA SER A 397 -7.96 -22.67 -1.85
C SER A 397 -7.85 -23.59 -0.64
N VAL A 398 -8.67 -24.65 -0.59
CA VAL A 398 -8.69 -25.62 0.51
C VAL A 398 -7.98 -26.90 0.07
N GLY A 399 -6.80 -27.18 0.62
CA GLY A 399 -5.87 -28.19 0.10
C GLY A 399 -4.61 -28.35 0.96
N ASP A 400 -3.58 -29.02 0.42
CA ASP A 400 -2.25 -29.11 1.09
C ASP A 400 -1.30 -27.97 0.65
N ALA A 401 -1.67 -27.22 -0.39
CA ALA A 401 -0.91 -26.09 -0.94
C ALA A 401 -1.82 -25.06 -1.65
N ILE A 402 -1.24 -23.91 -2.02
CA ILE A 402 -1.90 -22.93 -2.90
C ILE A 402 -2.19 -23.57 -4.26
N SER A 403 -3.45 -23.53 -4.68
CA SER A 403 -3.95 -24.10 -5.93
C SER A 403 -3.86 -23.09 -7.08
N VAL A 404 -3.74 -23.55 -8.32
CA VAL A 404 -3.80 -22.68 -9.52
C VAL A 404 -5.22 -22.54 -10.09
N MET A 405 -6.19 -23.21 -9.48
CA MET A 405 -7.60 -23.12 -9.85
C MET A 405 -8.15 -21.72 -9.57
N VAL A 406 -9.26 -21.38 -10.22
CA VAL A 406 -9.96 -20.11 -9.95
C VAL A 406 -10.44 -20.12 -8.49
N PRO A 407 -10.02 -19.15 -7.65
CA PRO A 407 -10.27 -19.19 -6.22
C PRO A 407 -11.67 -18.72 -5.87
N ASP A 408 -12.16 -19.23 -4.74
CA ASP A 408 -13.32 -18.68 -4.03
C ASP A 408 -12.85 -17.61 -3.03
N VAL A 409 -13.79 -16.83 -2.47
CA VAL A 409 -13.52 -15.88 -1.40
C VAL A 409 -13.89 -16.48 -0.05
N TYR A 410 -13.00 -16.35 0.93
CA TYR A 410 -13.18 -16.80 2.30
C TYR A 410 -13.16 -15.61 3.25
N ILE A 411 -13.91 -15.73 4.34
CA ILE A 411 -13.98 -14.74 5.41
C ILE A 411 -13.74 -15.41 6.76
N SER A 412 -13.10 -14.67 7.65
CA SER A 412 -12.99 -14.95 9.08
C SER A 412 -13.51 -13.72 9.84
N ASP A 413 -14.24 -13.95 10.92
CA ASP A 413 -14.75 -12.94 11.85
C ASP A 413 -13.99 -12.94 13.20
N ASP A 414 -13.03 -13.87 13.36
CA ASP A 414 -12.28 -14.09 14.61
C ASP A 414 -10.77 -13.89 14.45
N GLY A 415 -10.35 -13.19 13.39
CA GLY A 415 -8.96 -12.89 13.08
C GLY A 415 -8.17 -14.08 12.56
N GLY A 416 -8.83 -15.02 11.90
CA GLY A 416 -8.21 -16.13 11.16
C GLY A 416 -8.14 -17.46 11.92
N TYR A 417 -8.79 -17.59 13.08
CA TYR A 417 -8.88 -18.86 13.81
C TYR A 417 -9.84 -19.83 13.13
N SER A 418 -10.99 -19.33 12.67
CA SER A 418 -11.97 -20.05 11.87
C SER A 418 -12.28 -19.29 10.58
N TRP A 419 -12.74 -20.03 9.57
CA TRP A 419 -12.97 -19.50 8.23
C TRP A 419 -14.24 -20.12 7.64
N THR A 420 -14.94 -19.32 6.84
CA THR A 420 -16.12 -19.73 6.07
C THR A 420 -15.95 -19.28 4.62
N LYS A 421 -16.47 -20.07 3.67
CA LYS A 421 -16.56 -19.63 2.27
C LYS A 421 -17.59 -18.50 2.20
N MET A 422 -17.14 -17.30 1.82
CA MET A 422 -17.94 -16.09 1.74
C MET A 422 -18.71 -16.00 0.41
N LEU A 423 -18.01 -16.22 -0.71
CA LEU A 423 -18.56 -16.15 -2.07
C LEU A 423 -17.87 -17.17 -2.97
N GLU A 424 -18.63 -17.76 -3.89
CA GLU A 424 -18.10 -18.63 -4.94
C GLU A 424 -17.51 -17.79 -6.09
N GLY A 425 -16.29 -18.12 -6.51
CA GLY A 425 -15.53 -17.40 -7.52
C GLY A 425 -14.89 -16.09 -7.03
N PRO A 426 -14.02 -15.48 -7.85
CA PRO A 426 -13.23 -14.31 -7.48
C PRO A 426 -14.09 -13.04 -7.44
N HIS A 427 -13.86 -12.21 -6.42
CA HIS A 427 -14.57 -10.95 -6.23
C HIS A 427 -13.64 -9.84 -5.76
N TYR A 428 -13.95 -8.60 -6.13
CA TYR A 428 -13.45 -7.43 -5.43
C TYR A 428 -14.30 -7.20 -4.19
N TYR A 429 -13.70 -6.85 -3.07
CA TYR A 429 -14.41 -6.65 -1.81
C TYR A 429 -13.95 -5.38 -1.08
N THR A 430 -14.83 -4.81 -0.28
CA THR A 430 -14.55 -3.64 0.56
C THR A 430 -15.37 -3.71 1.84
N ILE A 431 -14.77 -3.27 2.95
CA ILE A 431 -15.42 -3.12 4.25
C ILE A 431 -15.83 -1.65 4.40
N LEU A 432 -17.08 -1.43 4.79
CA LEU A 432 -17.65 -0.12 5.08
C LEU A 432 -18.16 -0.08 6.52
N ASP A 433 -18.34 1.13 7.05
CA ASP A 433 -18.89 1.38 8.40
C ASP A 433 -18.31 0.46 9.50
N SER A 434 -16.98 0.31 9.53
CA SER A 434 -16.25 -0.50 10.51
C SER A 434 -16.72 -1.96 10.60
N GLY A 435 -17.21 -2.54 9.50
CA GLY A 435 -17.74 -3.91 9.45
C GLY A 435 -19.26 -3.99 9.36
N GLY A 436 -19.98 -2.88 9.54
CA GLY A 436 -21.44 -2.85 9.42
C GLY A 436 -21.95 -3.25 8.04
N ILE A 437 -21.14 -3.04 6.99
CA ILE A 437 -21.45 -3.49 5.62
C ILE A 437 -20.20 -4.05 4.95
N ILE A 438 -20.33 -5.23 4.35
CA ILE A 438 -19.34 -5.78 3.42
C ILE A 438 -19.93 -5.73 2.02
N VAL A 439 -19.16 -5.21 1.07
CA VAL A 439 -19.55 -5.07 -0.33
C VAL A 439 -18.67 -5.96 -1.20
N ALA A 440 -19.25 -6.57 -2.25
CA ALA A 440 -18.51 -7.35 -3.23
C ALA A 440 -18.99 -7.12 -4.68
N ILE A 441 -18.03 -7.14 -5.62
CA ILE A 441 -18.24 -7.10 -7.07
C ILE A 441 -17.61 -8.34 -7.69
N GLU A 442 -18.36 -9.06 -8.51
CA GLU A 442 -17.86 -10.25 -9.22
C GLU A 442 -16.74 -9.88 -10.20
N HIS A 443 -15.65 -10.64 -10.17
CA HIS A 443 -14.59 -10.51 -11.16
C HIS A 443 -14.95 -11.32 -12.41
N SER A 444 -15.32 -10.62 -13.48
CA SER A 444 -15.73 -11.21 -14.76
C SER A 444 -15.00 -10.58 -15.93
N SER A 445 -14.82 -11.35 -17.01
CA SER A 445 -14.37 -10.85 -18.32
C SER A 445 -15.47 -10.16 -19.10
N HIS A 446 -16.73 -10.27 -18.65
CA HIS A 446 -17.89 -9.64 -19.25
C HIS A 446 -18.32 -8.41 -18.42
N PRO A 447 -19.00 -7.44 -19.04
CA PRO A 447 -19.57 -6.30 -18.32
C PRO A 447 -20.50 -6.71 -17.17
N ILE A 448 -20.42 -6.00 -16.05
CA ILE A 448 -21.25 -6.24 -14.86
C ILE A 448 -22.08 -5.01 -14.52
N ASN A 449 -23.23 -5.23 -13.87
CA ASN A 449 -24.15 -4.19 -13.43
C ASN A 449 -24.77 -4.47 -12.04
N VAL A 450 -24.24 -5.46 -11.34
CA VAL A 450 -24.73 -5.93 -10.03
C VAL A 450 -23.64 -5.77 -8.99
N ILE A 451 -24.02 -5.28 -7.82
CA ILE A 451 -23.23 -5.27 -6.60
C ILE A 451 -23.85 -6.21 -5.56
N LYS A 452 -23.02 -6.91 -4.79
CA LYS A 452 -23.42 -7.75 -3.67
C LYS A 452 -23.12 -7.00 -2.37
N PHE A 453 -23.99 -7.08 -1.37
CA PHE A 453 -23.72 -6.54 -0.05
C PHE A 453 -24.25 -7.46 1.06
N SER A 454 -23.60 -7.41 2.22
CA SER A 454 -23.95 -8.10 3.45
C SER A 454 -23.90 -7.12 4.62
N THR A 455 -24.82 -7.28 5.57
CA THR A 455 -24.89 -6.48 6.83
C THR A 455 -24.72 -7.37 8.06
N ASP A 456 -24.22 -8.58 7.87
CA ASP A 456 -24.04 -9.63 8.88
C ASP A 456 -22.68 -10.32 8.68
N GLU A 457 -21.65 -9.51 8.41
CA GLU A 457 -20.26 -9.93 8.32
C GLU A 457 -20.02 -11.05 7.29
N GLY A 458 -20.74 -11.00 6.16
CA GLY A 458 -20.53 -11.87 5.01
C GLY A 458 -21.26 -13.22 5.08
N GLN A 459 -22.14 -13.43 6.08
CA GLN A 459 -22.93 -14.66 6.20
C GLN A 459 -24.09 -14.70 5.20
N CYS A 460 -24.87 -13.62 5.08
CA CYS A 460 -25.96 -13.50 4.12
C CYS A 460 -25.69 -12.39 3.10
N TRP A 461 -26.05 -12.64 1.85
CA TRP A 461 -25.80 -11.72 0.74
C TRP A 461 -27.07 -11.30 0.01
N GLN A 462 -27.14 -10.02 -0.32
CA GLN A 462 -28.18 -9.44 -1.18
C GLN A 462 -27.53 -8.87 -2.44
N THR A 463 -28.23 -8.95 -3.57
CA THR A 463 -27.80 -8.39 -4.85
C THR A 463 -28.57 -7.12 -5.18
N TYR A 464 -27.88 -6.12 -5.71
CA TYR A 464 -28.47 -4.87 -6.15
C TYR A 464 -27.96 -4.50 -7.55
N MET A 465 -28.88 -4.29 -8.49
CA MET A 465 -28.55 -3.82 -9.83
C MET A 465 -28.35 -2.31 -9.82
N PHE A 466 -27.10 -1.85 -9.86
CA PHE A 466 -26.74 -0.43 -9.73
C PHE A 466 -26.90 0.35 -11.03
N THR A 467 -26.91 -0.32 -12.19
CA THR A 467 -27.12 0.31 -13.49
C THR A 467 -27.87 -0.60 -14.47
N ARG A 468 -28.53 -0.01 -15.46
CA ARG A 468 -29.16 -0.73 -16.58
C ARG A 468 -28.17 -1.05 -17.69
N GLU A 469 -27.12 -0.25 -17.82
CA GLU A 469 -26.08 -0.40 -18.84
C GLU A 469 -24.82 -0.98 -18.19
N PRO A 470 -24.51 -2.27 -18.41
CA PRO A 470 -23.34 -2.91 -17.81
C PRO A 470 -22.03 -2.23 -18.17
N ILE A 471 -21.07 -2.30 -17.25
CA ILE A 471 -19.74 -1.70 -17.42
C ILE A 471 -18.66 -2.77 -17.31
N TYR A 472 -17.56 -2.57 -18.03
CA TYR A 472 -16.34 -3.29 -17.74
C TYR A 472 -15.75 -2.74 -16.46
N PHE A 473 -15.88 -3.51 -15.38
CA PHE A 473 -15.41 -3.13 -14.06
C PHE A 473 -13.88 -3.03 -14.02
N THR A 474 -13.38 -2.06 -13.25
CA THR A 474 -11.93 -1.82 -13.09
C THR A 474 -11.50 -1.73 -11.63
N GLY A 475 -12.34 -1.20 -10.74
CA GLY A 475 -11.97 -1.06 -9.33
C GLY A 475 -13.07 -0.49 -8.44
N LEU A 476 -12.85 -0.60 -7.14
CA LEU A 476 -13.66 0.00 -6.08
C LEU A 476 -12.86 1.14 -5.44
N ALA A 477 -13.55 2.22 -5.07
CA ALA A 477 -12.96 3.30 -4.28
C ALA A 477 -13.88 3.64 -3.10
N SER A 478 -13.35 3.54 -1.89
CA SER A 478 -13.97 3.98 -0.63
C SER A 478 -12.99 4.87 0.13
N GLU A 479 -13.52 5.65 1.08
CA GLU A 479 -12.69 6.48 1.95
C GLU A 479 -11.76 5.59 2.80
N PRO A 480 -10.45 5.87 2.85
CA PRO A 480 -9.51 5.11 3.65
C PRO A 480 -9.92 5.02 5.13
N GLY A 481 -9.68 3.87 5.75
CA GLY A 481 -10.00 3.63 7.16
C GLY A 481 -11.43 3.16 7.42
N ALA A 482 -12.15 2.78 6.36
CA ALA A 482 -13.38 1.97 6.38
C ALA A 482 -14.53 2.50 7.28
N ARG A 483 -14.67 3.82 7.44
CA ARG A 483 -15.79 4.42 8.21
C ARG A 483 -16.94 4.91 7.36
N SER A 484 -16.69 5.25 6.09
CA SER A 484 -17.73 5.75 5.20
C SER A 484 -18.72 4.64 4.83
N MET A 485 -19.96 5.05 4.55
CA MET A 485 -20.99 4.22 3.92
C MET A 485 -21.08 4.44 2.40
N ASN A 486 -20.14 5.19 1.83
CA ASN A 486 -20.09 5.47 0.39
C ASN A 486 -19.06 4.57 -0.29
N ILE A 487 -19.45 3.98 -1.42
CA ILE A 487 -18.58 3.20 -2.29
C ILE A 487 -18.74 3.63 -3.74
N SER A 488 -17.63 3.88 -4.43
CA SER A 488 -17.61 4.19 -5.86
C SER A 488 -17.15 2.98 -6.67
N ILE A 489 -18.00 2.54 -7.59
CA ILE A 489 -17.72 1.47 -8.56
C ILE A 489 -17.20 2.12 -9.83
N TRP A 490 -15.99 1.74 -10.27
CA TRP A 490 -15.33 2.32 -11.45
C TRP A 490 -15.27 1.33 -12.61
N GLY A 491 -15.48 1.84 -13.82
CA GLY A 491 -15.33 1.08 -15.05
C GLY A 491 -15.44 1.92 -16.29
N PHE A 492 -15.56 1.25 -17.44
CA PHE A 492 -15.81 1.89 -18.72
C PHE A 492 -16.98 1.24 -19.46
N THR A 493 -17.67 2.03 -20.27
CA THR A 493 -18.81 1.56 -21.08
C THR A 493 -18.37 0.71 -22.27
N GLU A 494 -19.25 -0.16 -22.76
CA GLU A 494 -18.95 -1.11 -23.83
C GLU A 494 -18.75 -0.48 -25.22
N SER A 495 -19.30 0.72 -25.46
CA SER A 495 -19.35 1.33 -26.79
C SER A 495 -17.95 1.52 -27.41
N PHE A 496 -17.68 0.81 -28.50
CA PHE A 496 -16.40 0.85 -29.24
C PHE A 496 -16.04 2.23 -29.81
N LEU A 497 -17.02 3.09 -30.06
CA LEU A 497 -16.80 4.42 -30.65
C LEU A 497 -16.43 5.49 -29.61
N THR A 498 -16.79 5.26 -28.34
CA THR A 498 -16.62 6.20 -27.21
C THR A 498 -16.49 5.43 -25.90
N ARG A 499 -15.37 4.73 -25.69
CA ARG A 499 -15.08 4.16 -24.36
C ARG A 499 -14.90 5.32 -23.39
N GLN A 500 -15.86 5.51 -22.50
CA GLN A 500 -15.84 6.56 -21.49
C GLN A 500 -15.71 5.93 -20.12
N TRP A 501 -14.90 6.56 -19.27
CA TRP A 501 -14.84 6.22 -17.86
C TRP A 501 -16.15 6.62 -17.19
N VAL A 502 -16.65 5.76 -16.30
CA VAL A 502 -17.86 6.00 -15.53
C VAL A 502 -17.65 5.52 -14.10
N SER A 503 -18.19 6.28 -13.16
CA SER A 503 -18.26 5.90 -11.75
C SER A 503 -19.72 5.87 -11.29
N TYR A 504 -20.05 4.86 -10.49
CA TYR A 504 -21.34 4.75 -9.80
C TYR A 504 -21.07 4.74 -8.30
N THR A 505 -21.46 5.80 -7.61
CA THR A 505 -21.28 5.95 -6.16
C THR A 505 -22.58 5.66 -5.43
N ILE A 506 -22.56 4.64 -4.57
CA ILE A 506 -23.70 4.17 -3.80
C ILE A 506 -23.53 4.58 -2.34
N ASP A 507 -24.56 5.17 -1.76
CA ASP A 507 -24.64 5.54 -0.34
C ASP A 507 -25.62 4.61 0.40
N PHE A 508 -25.09 3.87 1.37
CA PHE A 508 -25.82 2.87 2.15
C PHE A 508 -26.59 3.43 3.36
N LYS A 509 -26.62 4.75 3.57
CA LYS A 509 -27.34 5.38 4.70
C LYS A 509 -28.80 4.93 4.89
N ASP A 510 -29.52 4.64 3.80
CA ASP A 510 -30.93 4.20 3.85
C ASP A 510 -31.06 2.67 3.95
N VAL A 511 -29.94 1.93 3.91
CA VAL A 511 -29.90 0.50 4.26
C VAL A 511 -29.71 0.34 5.76
N LEU A 512 -28.85 1.17 6.35
CA LEU A 512 -28.64 1.26 7.79
C LEU A 512 -29.27 2.56 8.35
N GLU A 513 -30.59 2.68 8.27
CA GLU A 513 -31.32 3.88 8.74
C GLU A 513 -31.21 4.11 10.26
N ARG A 514 -30.99 3.03 11.02
CA ARG A 514 -30.93 3.06 12.48
C ARG A 514 -29.48 3.01 12.96
N ASN A 515 -29.11 3.99 13.77
CA ASN A 515 -27.82 3.97 14.48
C ASN A 515 -27.78 2.83 15.51
N CYS A 516 -26.60 2.24 15.69
CA CYS A 516 -26.37 1.22 16.71
C CYS A 516 -26.55 1.79 18.13
N GLU A 517 -27.12 0.98 19.01
CA GLU A 517 -27.29 1.23 20.45
C GLU A 517 -26.53 0.16 21.24
N GLU A 518 -26.35 0.32 22.55
CA GLU A 518 -25.62 -0.64 23.39
C GLU A 518 -26.10 -2.10 23.25
N LYS A 519 -27.41 -2.29 23.02
CA LYS A 519 -28.03 -3.62 22.86
C LYS A 519 -27.61 -4.37 21.58
N ASP A 520 -27.06 -3.66 20.60
CA ASP A 520 -26.62 -4.22 19.32
C ASP A 520 -25.19 -4.79 19.40
N TYR A 521 -24.47 -4.48 20.49
CA TYR A 521 -23.13 -4.98 20.71
C TYR A 521 -23.16 -6.22 21.61
N THR A 522 -22.20 -7.12 21.40
CA THR A 522 -22.00 -8.31 22.21
C THR A 522 -20.60 -8.31 22.83
N ILE A 523 -20.45 -9.01 23.96
CA ILE A 523 -19.14 -9.22 24.58
C ILE A 523 -18.43 -10.33 23.79
N TRP A 524 -17.27 -10.01 23.23
CA TRP A 524 -16.42 -10.97 22.51
C TRP A 524 -15.02 -11.00 23.11
N LEU A 525 -14.53 -12.21 23.44
CA LEU A 525 -13.18 -12.42 23.95
C LEU A 525 -12.25 -12.81 22.79
N ALA A 526 -11.35 -11.90 22.42
CA ALA A 526 -10.32 -12.15 21.43
C ALA A 526 -9.42 -13.34 21.82
N HIS A 527 -8.98 -14.10 20.82
CA HIS A 527 -8.06 -15.25 20.97
C HIS A 527 -8.56 -16.38 21.91
N SER A 528 -9.88 -16.56 22.03
CA SER A 528 -10.41 -17.73 22.75
C SER A 528 -9.97 -19.02 22.05
N ALA A 529 -9.22 -19.88 22.76
CA ALA A 529 -8.65 -21.11 22.21
C ALA A 529 -9.63 -22.32 22.28
N ASP A 530 -10.75 -22.15 22.97
CA ASP A 530 -11.86 -23.11 23.04
C ASP A 530 -13.12 -22.43 22.45
N PRO A 531 -13.32 -22.50 21.13
CA PRO A 531 -14.61 -22.18 20.55
C PRO A 531 -15.54 -23.34 20.93
N GLY A 532 -16.51 -23.07 21.80
CA GLY A 532 -17.40 -24.09 22.39
C GLY A 532 -18.15 -24.96 21.40
#